data_AF-A0A8T3U584-F1
#
_entry.id   AF-A0A8T3U584-F1
#
_cell.length_a   1.000
_cell.length_b   1.000
_cell.length_c   1.000
_cell.angle_alpha   90.00
_cell.angle_beta   90.00
_cell.angle_gamma   90.00
#
_symmetry.space_group_name_H-M   'P 1'
#
loop_
_entity.id
_entity.type
_entity.pdbx_description
1 polymer ?
#
loop_
_entity_poly.entity_id
_entity_poly.type
_entity_poly.pdbx_seq_one_letter_code
_entity_poly.pdbx_strand_id
1 'polypeptide(L)'
;MFKIRLCIIYNLFKIPCPSCGITRAGVYALKGDINTSLKYNRYGILIIFLIIVYCVLIVLDKEDKINKFLFKYKFIVIPIVIVVLISSWIINLKNPLLY
;
A
#
# COMPACT_ATOMS: atom_id res chain seq x y z
N MET A 1 14.09 -24.20 -2.06
CA MET A 1 13.25 -22.99 -2.20
C MET A 1 13.71 -21.98 -1.15
N PHE A 2 14.54 -21.01 -1.51
CA PHE A 2 15.10 -20.05 -0.56
C PHE A 2 13.95 -19.32 0.16
N LYS A 3 13.72 -19.59 1.45
CA LYS A 3 12.84 -18.82 2.35
C LYS A 3 13.48 -17.46 2.72
N ILE A 4 14.20 -16.84 1.79
CA ILE A 4 14.78 -15.52 2.03
C ILE A 4 13.68 -14.51 1.78
N ARG A 5 13.30 -13.82 2.85
CA ARG A 5 12.41 -12.68 2.76
C ARG A 5 13.18 -11.57 2.03
N LEU A 6 12.77 -11.23 0.80
CA LEU A 6 13.43 -10.21 -0.03
C LEU A 6 13.21 -8.76 0.46
N CYS A 7 12.97 -8.55 1.76
CA CYS A 7 12.72 -7.24 2.35
C CYS A 7 13.93 -6.83 3.19
N ILE A 8 14.76 -5.92 2.66
CA ILE A 8 15.95 -5.39 3.35
C ILE A 8 15.58 -4.78 4.71
N ILE A 9 14.49 -4.02 4.76
CA ILE A 9 13.99 -3.38 6.00
C ILE A 9 13.70 -4.44 7.07
N TYR A 10 12.95 -5.49 6.72
CA TYR A 10 12.64 -6.56 7.67
C TYR A 10 13.90 -7.34 8.07
N ASN A 11 14.82 -7.56 7.13
CA ASN A 11 16.05 -8.30 7.43
C ASN A 11 16.96 -7.55 8.40
N LEU A 12 17.03 -6.22 8.30
CA LEU A 12 17.81 -5.35 9.18
C LEU A 12 17.12 -5.09 10.52
N PHE A 13 15.86 -4.65 10.49
CA PHE A 13 15.17 -4.15 11.69
C PHE A 13 14.23 -5.17 12.35
N LYS A 14 13.97 -6.32 11.71
CA LYS A 14 13.03 -7.36 12.17
C LYS A 14 11.60 -6.86 12.43
N ILE A 15 11.24 -5.73 11.84
CA ILE A 15 9.91 -5.14 11.91
C ILE A 15 9.32 -4.96 10.51
N PRO A 16 8.03 -5.26 10.29
CA PRO A 16 7.37 -4.97 9.03
C PRO A 16 7.22 -3.45 8.87
N CYS A 17 7.52 -2.96 7.66
CA CYS A 17 7.35 -1.58 7.26
C CYS A 17 5.86 -1.21 7.06
N PRO A 18 5.46 0.08 7.08
CA PRO A 18 4.06 0.50 6.88
C PRO A 18 3.47 0.03 5.54
N SER A 19 4.29 -0.13 4.50
CA SER A 19 3.88 -0.57 3.16
C SER A 19 3.93 -2.08 2.97
N CYS A 20 4.62 -2.83 3.82
CA CYS A 20 4.91 -4.25 3.62
C CYS A 20 3.63 -5.11 3.51
N GLY A 21 2.63 -4.85 4.37
CA GLY A 21 1.32 -5.50 4.30
C GLY A 21 0.49 -5.06 3.09
N ILE A 22 0.55 -3.78 2.72
CA ILE A 22 -0.14 -3.21 1.54
C ILE A 22 0.38 -3.87 0.26
N THR A 23 1.70 -4.02 0.10
CA THR A 23 2.30 -4.66 -1.07
C THR A 23 1.85 -6.12 -1.20
N ARG A 24 1.89 -6.90 -0.12
CA ARG A 24 1.43 -8.30 -0.14
C ARG A 24 -0.07 -8.39 -0.41
N ALA A 25 -0.87 -7.54 0.22
CA ALA A 25 -2.30 -7.46 -0.05
C ALA A 25 -2.57 -7.16 -1.53
N GLY A 26 -1.86 -6.21 -2.13
CA GLY A 26 -1.95 -5.90 -3.56
C GLY A 26 -1.60 -7.10 -4.45
N VAL A 27 -0.54 -7.85 -4.13
CA VAL A 27 -0.16 -9.06 -4.88
C VAL A 27 -1.27 -10.13 -4.84
N TYR A 28 -1.88 -10.37 -3.67
CA TYR A 28 -2.99 -11.34 -3.57
C TYR A 28 -4.27 -10.82 -4.24
N ALA A 29 -4.55 -9.52 -4.14
CA ALA A 29 -5.67 -8.89 -4.84
C ALA A 29 -5.56 -9.06 -6.36
N LEU A 30 -4.37 -8.83 -6.93
CA LEU A 30 -4.11 -9.03 -8.36
C LEU A 30 -4.20 -10.50 -8.79
N LYS A 31 -4.01 -11.45 -7.87
CA LYS A 31 -4.22 -12.88 -8.11
C LYS A 31 -5.68 -13.32 -7.95
N GLY A 32 -6.60 -12.39 -7.65
CA GLY A 32 -8.00 -12.68 -7.38
C GLY A 32 -8.30 -13.21 -5.97
N ASP A 33 -7.29 -13.34 -5.10
CA ASP A 33 -7.47 -13.80 -3.72
C ASP A 33 -7.71 -12.61 -2.78
N ILE A 34 -8.95 -12.12 -2.81
CA ILE A 34 -9.40 -10.98 -2.00
C ILE A 34 -9.35 -11.30 -0.50
N ASN A 35 -9.66 -12.55 -0.12
CA ASN A 35 -9.70 -12.95 1.28
C ASN A 35 -8.30 -12.89 1.90
N THR A 36 -7.30 -13.48 1.23
CA THR A 36 -5.91 -13.41 1.69
C THR A 36 -5.36 -11.99 1.61
N SER A 37 -5.76 -11.20 0.59
CA SER A 37 -5.41 -9.78 0.49
C SER A 37 -5.84 -8.99 1.73
N LEU A 38 -7.10 -9.11 2.15
CA LEU A 38 -7.64 -8.42 3.32
C LEU A 38 -6.95 -8.86 4.62
N LYS A 39 -6.56 -10.13 4.74
CA LYS A 39 -5.78 -10.64 5.88
C LYS A 39 -4.39 -9.99 5.98
N TYR A 40 -3.77 -9.62 4.87
CA TYR A 40 -2.49 -8.91 4.90
C TYR A 40 -2.66 -7.45 5.32
N ASN A 41 -3.54 -6.71 4.64
CA ASN A 41 -3.82 -5.33 4.99
C ASN A 41 -5.10 -4.84 4.28
N ARG A 42 -6.06 -4.32 5.04
CA ARG A 42 -7.33 -3.79 4.51
C ARG A 42 -7.15 -2.64 3.52
N TYR A 43 -6.08 -1.85 3.64
CA TYR A 43 -5.79 -0.74 2.72
C TYR A 43 -5.20 -1.23 1.39
N GLY A 44 -4.78 -2.48 1.29
CA GLY A 44 -4.14 -3.03 0.09
C GLY A 44 -5.00 -2.92 -1.17
N ILE A 45 -6.28 -3.28 -1.06
CA ILE A 45 -7.22 -3.24 -2.19
C ILE A 45 -7.51 -1.79 -2.62
N LEU A 46 -7.69 -0.90 -1.65
CA LEU A 46 -7.92 0.51 -1.94
C LEU A 46 -6.71 1.13 -2.65
N ILE A 47 -5.50 0.87 -2.13
CA ILE A 47 -4.27 1.44 -2.70
C ILE A 47 -3.98 0.87 -4.08
N ILE A 48 -4.17 -0.44 -4.31
CA ILE A 48 -3.95 -1.01 -5.64
C ILE A 48 -4.95 -0.44 -6.66
N PHE A 49 -6.20 -0.22 -6.26
CA PHE A 49 -7.20 0.44 -7.11
C PHE A 49 -6.78 1.87 -7.48
N LEU A 50 -6.33 2.67 -6.50
CA LEU A 50 -5.85 4.03 -6.74
C LEU A 50 -4.64 4.06 -7.67
N ILE A 51 -3.71 3.10 -7.52
CA ILE A 51 -2.55 2.95 -8.41
C ILE A 51 -3.01 2.64 -9.84
N ILE A 52 -3.96 1.70 -10.02
CA ILE A 52 -4.49 1.35 -11.35
C ILE A 52 -5.15 2.57 -12.00
N VAL A 53 -5.98 3.31 -11.26
CA VAL A 53 -6.61 4.55 -11.75
C VAL A 53 -5.56 5.58 -12.16
N TYR A 54 -4.51 5.75 -11.36
CA TYR A 54 -3.42 6.67 -11.67
C TYR A 54 -2.65 6.24 -12.93
N CYS A 55 -2.32 4.95 -13.07
CA CYS A 55 -1.68 4.42 -14.27
C CYS A 55 -2.54 4.63 -15.53
N VAL A 56 -3.86 4.40 -15.45
CA VAL A 56 -4.79 4.66 -16.56
C VAL A 56 -4.78 6.14 -16.94
N LEU A 57 -4.71 7.05 -15.97
CA LEU A 57 -4.69 8.48 -16.26
C LEU A 57 -3.37 8.94 -16.89
N ILE A 58 -2.24 8.34 -16.52
CA ILE A 58 -0.96 8.57 -17.20
C ILE A 58 -1.05 8.11 -18.65
N VAL A 59 -1.61 6.93 -18.92
CA VAL A 59 -1.79 6.41 -20.29
C VAL A 59 -2.71 7.30 -21.14
N LEU A 60 -3.58 8.08 -20.49
CA LEU A 60 -4.50 9.02 -21.15
C LEU A 60 -4.00 10.47 -21.18
N ASP A 61 -2.75 10.74 -20.76
CA ASP A 61 -2.15 12.07 -20.62
C ASP A 61 -3.04 13.04 -19.78
N LYS A 62 -3.61 12.51 -18.69
CA LYS A 62 -4.57 13.21 -17.81
C LYS A 62 -4.11 13.29 -16.35
N GLU A 63 -2.89 12.89 -16.04
CA GLU A 63 -2.30 12.93 -14.71
C GLU A 63 -2.24 14.35 -14.12
N ASP A 64 -2.16 15.38 -14.95
CA ASP A 64 -2.18 16.79 -14.54
C ASP A 64 -3.41 17.16 -13.71
N LYS A 65 -4.57 16.54 -14.00
CA LYS A 65 -5.80 16.78 -13.23
C LYS A 65 -5.65 16.28 -11.79
N ILE A 66 -5.05 15.10 -11.61
CA ILE A 66 -4.75 14.56 -10.29
C ILE A 66 -3.71 15.42 -9.59
N ASN A 67 -2.62 15.78 -10.27
CA ASN A 67 -1.57 16.60 -9.68
C ASN A 67 -2.12 17.94 -9.20
N LYS A 68 -2.89 18.65 -10.03
CA LYS A 68 -3.57 19.90 -9.65
C LYS A 68 -4.51 19.71 -8.45
N PHE A 69 -5.25 18.60 -8.39
CA PHE A 69 -6.11 18.28 -7.25
C PHE A 69 -5.28 18.05 -5.97
N LEU A 70 -4.25 17.20 -6.02
CA LEU A 70 -3.37 16.89 -4.89
C LEU A 70 -2.66 18.14 -4.36
N PHE A 71 -2.17 19.01 -5.26
CA PHE A 71 -1.55 20.28 -4.88
C PHE A 71 -2.55 21.26 -4.26
N LYS A 72 -3.76 21.39 -4.84
CA LYS A 72 -4.82 22.25 -4.32
C LYS A 72 -5.25 21.86 -2.90
N TYR A 73 -5.31 20.56 -2.63
CA TYR A 73 -5.77 20.02 -1.34
C TYR A 73 -4.64 19.45 -0.48
N LYS A 74 -3.37 19.84 -0.71
CA LYS A 74 -2.20 19.24 -0.05
C LYS A 74 -2.29 19.23 1.48
N PHE A 75 -2.83 20.29 2.07
CA PHE A 75 -2.97 20.41 3.53
C PHE A 75 -4.00 19.44 4.13
N ILE A 76 -4.88 18.88 3.30
CA ILE A 76 -5.85 17.84 3.70
C ILE A 76 -5.33 16.45 3.32
N VAL A 77 -4.76 16.31 2.11
CA VAL A 77 -4.26 15.03 1.60
C VAL A 77 -3.08 14.52 2.42
N ILE A 78 -2.11 15.37 2.75
CA ILE A 78 -0.91 15.00 3.51
C ILE A 78 -1.26 14.37 4.87
N PRO A 79 -2.07 15.01 5.74
CA PRO A 79 -2.41 14.40 7.03
C PRO A 79 -3.23 13.11 6.86
N ILE A 80 -4.11 13.02 5.86
CA ILE A 80 -4.83 11.76 5.57
C ILE A 80 -3.84 10.64 5.23
N VAL A 81 -2.86 10.90 4.36
CA VAL A 81 -1.84 9.91 3.98
C VAL A 81 -1.02 9.50 5.21
N ILE A 82 -0.62 10.44 6.06
CA ILE A 82 0.11 10.16 7.30
C ILE A 82 -0.72 9.24 8.21
N VAL A 83 -2.00 9.55 8.43
CA VAL A 83 -2.90 8.72 9.25
C VAL A 83 -3.06 7.32 8.67
N VAL A 84 -3.21 7.19 7.34
CA VAL A 84 -3.28 5.90 6.66
C VAL A 84 -1.98 5.11 6.83
N LEU A 85 -0.82 5.74 6.70
CA LEU A 85 0.48 5.08 6.87
C LEU A 85 0.70 4.60 8.32
N ILE A 86 0.39 5.45 9.30
CA ILE A 86 0.52 5.11 10.73
C ILE A 86 -0.44 3.97 11.10
N SER A 87 -1.71 4.09 10.71
CA SER A 87 -2.70 3.04 10.99
C SER A 87 -2.36 1.73 10.27
N SER A 88 -1.89 1.78 9.03
CA SER A 88 -1.38 0.63 8.30
C SER A 88 -0.20 -0.02 9.03
N TRP A 89 0.71 0.78 9.59
CA TRP A 89 1.84 0.25 10.33
C TRP A 89 1.42 -0.48 11.60
N ILE A 90 0.48 0.09 12.36
CA ILE A 90 -0.08 -0.54 13.56
C ILE A 90 -0.73 -1.89 13.21
N ILE A 91 -1.49 -1.96 12.10
CA ILE A 91 -2.06 -3.22 11.59
C ILE A 91 -0.93 -4.21 11.27
N ASN A 92 0.11 -3.75 10.58
CA ASN A 92 1.22 -4.61 10.18
C ASN A 92 2.00 -5.17 11.37
N LEU A 93 2.24 -4.36 12.41
CA LEU A 93 2.92 -4.79 13.65
C LEU A 93 2.16 -5.89 14.40
N LYS A 94 0.83 -5.92 14.26
CA LYS A 94 -0.03 -6.95 14.88
C LYS A 94 -0.28 -8.15 13.97
N ASN A 95 0.18 -8.12 12.72
CA ASN A 95 -0.15 -9.14 11.74
C ASN A 95 0.89 -10.28 11.75
N PRO A 96 0.54 -11.51 12.21
CA PRO A 96 1.48 -12.63 12.25
C PRO A 96 1.93 -13.08 10.85
N LEU A 97 1.14 -12.82 9.81
CA LEU A 97 1.50 -13.12 8.41
C LEU A 97 2.68 -12.27 7.91
N LEU A 98 3.04 -11.23 8.66
CA LEU A 98 4.14 -10.33 8.37
C LEU A 98 5.41 -10.63 9.14
N TYR A 99 5.49 -11.75 9.86
CA TYR A 99 6.74 -12.25 10.43
C TYR A 99 7.29 -13.46 9.67
#